data_AF-A0A2E9BT93-F1
#
_entry.id   AF-A0A2E9BT93-F1
#
_cell.length_a   1.000
_cell.length_b   1.000
_cell.length_c   1.000
_cell.angle_alpha   90.00
_cell.angle_beta   90.00
_cell.angle_gamma   90.00
#
_symmetry.space_group_name_H-M   'P 1'
#
loop_
_entity.id
_entity.type
_entity.pdbx_description
1 polymer ?
#
loop_
_entity_poly.entity_id
_entity_poly.type
_entity_poly.pdbx_seq_one_letter_code
_entity_poly.pdbx_strand_id
1 'polypeptide(L)'
;MSTPTDPAAERSFTLHDLRVEVVAPEGARIYCGQPGDHFELRGEMLHLPPGQGFSIYSLGAVLPLLAAKQRATDGNDWMSTDAEIACPDPNCPSRLRITRIGTRVFRHADTTAVVHPSDLRP
;
A
#
# COMPACT_ATOMS: atom_id res chain seq x y z
N MET A 1 -7.80 30.93 -21.55
CA MET A 1 -8.35 29.78 -22.32
C MET A 1 -8.22 28.58 -21.41
N SER A 2 -9.31 28.13 -20.80
CA SER A 2 -9.28 26.94 -19.95
C SER A 2 -9.13 25.72 -20.84
N THR A 3 -8.06 24.96 -20.63
CA THR A 3 -7.85 23.65 -21.26
C THR A 3 -9.08 22.78 -20.95
N PRO A 4 -9.68 22.07 -21.92
CA PRO A 4 -10.75 21.13 -21.62
C PRO A 4 -10.18 20.07 -20.67
N THR A 5 -10.69 20.02 -19.44
CA THR A 5 -10.42 18.90 -18.53
C THR A 5 -11.01 17.66 -19.19
N ASP A 6 -10.18 16.65 -19.43
CA ASP A 6 -10.64 15.37 -19.94
C ASP A 6 -11.71 14.83 -18.97
N PRO A 7 -12.97 14.60 -19.40
CA PRO A 7 -14.02 14.09 -18.52
C PRO A 7 -13.67 12.71 -17.92
N ALA A 8 -12.73 11.97 -18.52
CA ALA A 8 -12.18 10.76 -17.93
C ALA A 8 -11.27 11.04 -16.72
N ALA A 9 -10.61 12.20 -16.66
CA ALA A 9 -9.81 12.64 -15.53
C ALA A 9 -10.69 13.07 -14.34
N GLU A 10 -11.86 13.67 -14.59
CA GLU A 10 -12.79 14.14 -13.54
C GLU A 10 -13.36 13.01 -12.67
N ARG A 11 -13.39 11.77 -13.16
CA ARG A 11 -13.93 10.59 -12.44
C ARG A 11 -12.87 9.56 -12.07
N SER A 12 -11.63 10.03 -11.94
CA SER A 12 -10.49 9.19 -11.67
C SER A 12 -9.81 9.55 -10.34
N PHE A 13 -9.15 8.58 -9.74
CA PHE A 13 -8.30 8.79 -8.58
C PHE A 13 -7.01 7.98 -8.72
N THR A 14 -5.97 8.42 -8.03
CA THR A 14 -4.66 7.77 -8.08
C THR A 14 -4.38 7.06 -6.77
N LEU A 15 -3.87 5.83 -6.85
CA LEU A 15 -3.28 5.12 -5.73
C LEU A 15 -1.80 4.85 -6.00
N HIS A 16 -1.03 4.78 -4.92
CA HIS A 16 0.34 4.27 -4.97
C HIS A 16 0.35 2.74 -4.95
N ASP A 17 1.20 2.16 -5.79
CA ASP A 17 1.65 0.78 -5.59
C ASP A 17 2.66 0.76 -4.46
N LEU A 18 2.57 -0.26 -3.61
CA LEU A 18 3.44 -0.41 -2.44
C LEU A 18 4.33 -1.64 -2.60
N ARG A 19 5.59 -1.51 -2.16
CA ARG A 19 6.43 -2.66 -1.80
C ARG A 19 6.50 -2.73 -0.28
N VAL A 20 6.23 -3.89 0.28
CA VAL A 20 6.39 -4.17 1.71
C VAL A 20 7.49 -5.20 1.85
N GLU A 21 8.56 -4.82 2.52
CA GLU A 21 9.79 -5.61 2.63
C GLU A 21 10.15 -5.87 4.08
N VAL A 22 10.54 -7.11 4.39
CA VAL A 22 11.10 -7.47 5.69
C VAL A 22 12.51 -6.89 5.79
N VAL A 23 12.74 -6.07 6.80
CA VAL A 23 14.04 -5.47 7.12
C VAL A 23 14.40 -5.81 8.56
N ALA A 24 15.69 -5.89 8.88
CA ALA A 24 16.15 -6.18 10.23
C ALA A 24 17.57 -5.63 10.46
N PRO A 25 17.98 -5.46 11.74
CA PRO A 25 19.37 -5.17 12.05
C PRO A 25 20.31 -6.27 11.53
N GLU A 26 21.52 -5.88 11.14
CA GLU A 26 22.53 -6.81 10.64
C GLU A 26 22.86 -7.87 11.69
N GLY A 27 22.93 -9.14 11.27
CA GLY A 27 23.21 -10.28 12.14
C GLY A 27 22.09 -10.67 13.11
N ALA A 28 20.94 -9.97 13.10
CA ALA A 28 19.83 -10.30 13.98
C ALA A 28 19.15 -11.62 13.59
N ARG A 29 18.78 -12.41 14.60
CA ARG A 29 17.95 -13.60 14.41
C ARG A 29 16.50 -13.17 14.19
N ILE A 30 15.88 -13.69 13.14
CA ILE A 30 14.50 -13.40 12.73
C ILE A 30 13.68 -14.68 12.78
N TYR A 31 12.39 -14.57 13.13
CA TYR A 31 11.48 -15.70 13.31
C TYR A 31 10.27 -15.68 12.35
N CYS A 32 10.00 -14.56 11.68
CA CYS A 32 8.81 -14.38 10.83
C CYS A 32 9.09 -14.25 9.33
N GLY A 33 10.32 -14.53 8.88
CA GLY A 33 10.75 -14.42 7.48
C GLY A 33 12.26 -14.23 7.35
N GLN A 34 12.70 -13.74 6.19
CA GLN A 34 14.09 -13.38 5.91
C GLN A 34 14.20 -11.91 5.47
N PRO A 35 15.28 -11.19 5.79
CA PRO A 35 15.50 -9.85 5.26
C PRO A 35 15.47 -9.87 3.73
N GLY A 36 14.74 -8.95 3.12
CA GLY A 36 14.54 -8.88 1.67
C GLY A 36 13.31 -9.64 1.16
N ASP A 37 12.71 -10.54 1.97
CA ASP A 37 11.38 -11.08 1.65
C ASP A 37 10.40 -9.93 1.50
N HIS A 38 9.66 -9.90 0.40
CA HIS A 38 8.74 -8.80 0.12
C HIS A 38 7.49 -9.26 -0.62
N PHE A 39 6.46 -8.41 -0.58
CA PHE A 39 5.36 -8.45 -1.53
C PHE A 39 5.14 -7.06 -2.12
N GLU A 40 4.51 -7.02 -3.29
CA GLU A 40 4.04 -5.80 -3.90
C GLU A 40 2.51 -5.75 -3.87
N LEU A 41 1.96 -4.67 -3.34
CA LEU A 41 0.55 -4.34 -3.46
C LEU A 41 0.37 -3.44 -4.69
N ARG A 42 -0.16 -4.02 -5.76
CA ARG A 42 -0.38 -3.35 -7.04
C ARG A 42 -1.88 -3.10 -7.20
N GLY A 43 -2.30 -1.85 -7.02
CA GLY A 43 -3.72 -1.58 -6.79
C GLY A 43 -4.21 -2.32 -5.54
N GLU A 44 -5.25 -3.15 -5.68
CA GLU A 44 -5.77 -3.96 -4.56
C GLU A 44 -5.17 -5.38 -4.49
N MET A 45 -4.27 -5.73 -5.43
CA MET A 45 -3.75 -7.09 -5.57
C MET A 45 -2.37 -7.24 -4.93
N LEU A 46 -2.24 -8.22 -4.04
CA LEU A 46 -0.97 -8.60 -3.44
C LEU A 46 -0.24 -9.60 -4.35
N HIS A 47 1.03 -9.32 -4.66
CA HIS A 47 1.91 -10.15 -5.47
C HIS A 47 3.16 -10.54 -4.69
N LEU A 48 3.47 -11.83 -4.68
CA LEU A 48 4.72 -12.36 -4.13
C LEU A 48 5.70 -12.72 -5.26
N PRO A 49 7.01 -12.60 -5.03
CA PRO A 49 8.00 -13.21 -5.89
C PRO A 49 7.78 -14.74 -6.02
N PRO A 50 8.11 -15.35 -7.17
CA PRO A 50 7.95 -16.78 -7.37
C PRO A 50 8.65 -17.60 -6.27
N GLY A 51 7.91 -18.53 -5.65
CA GLY A 51 8.44 -19.42 -4.62
C GLY A 51 8.65 -18.80 -3.25
N GLN A 52 8.38 -17.50 -3.06
CA GLN A 52 8.52 -16.83 -1.77
C GLN A 52 7.24 -16.98 -0.94
N GLY A 53 7.40 -17.38 0.32
CA GLY A 53 6.34 -17.25 1.33
C GLY A 53 6.34 -15.85 1.93
N PHE A 54 5.28 -15.55 2.69
CA PHE A 54 5.29 -14.39 3.58
C PHE A 54 4.47 -14.73 4.83
N SER A 55 4.97 -14.39 6.01
CA SER A 55 4.29 -14.72 7.25
C SER A 55 2.90 -14.08 7.31
N ILE A 56 1.87 -14.90 7.54
CA ILE A 56 0.49 -14.42 7.73
C ILE A 56 0.37 -13.51 8.96
N TYR A 57 1.22 -13.70 9.97
CA TYR A 57 1.25 -12.85 11.15
C TYR A 57 1.85 -11.48 10.82
N SER A 58 2.94 -11.45 10.05
CA SER A 58 3.51 -10.21 9.52
C SER A 58 2.51 -9.47 8.62
N LEU A 59 1.75 -10.19 7.79
CA LEU A 59 0.64 -9.61 7.03
C LEU A 59 -0.41 -9.00 7.97
N GLY A 60 -0.85 -9.74 9.00
CA GLY A 60 -1.82 -9.24 9.98
C GLY A 60 -1.42 -7.91 10.63
N ALA A 61 -0.12 -7.72 10.88
CA ALA A 61 0.39 -6.47 11.45
C ALA A 61 0.36 -5.28 10.47
N VAL A 62 0.64 -5.51 9.17
CA VAL A 62 0.77 -4.42 8.18
C VAL A 62 -0.53 -4.13 7.43
N LEU A 63 -1.39 -5.13 7.24
CA LEU A 63 -2.63 -5.02 6.44
C LEU A 63 -3.51 -3.81 6.81
N PRO A 64 -3.74 -3.49 8.11
CA PRO A 64 -4.59 -2.36 8.48
C PRO A 64 -4.11 -1.00 7.96
N LEU A 65 -2.82 -0.88 7.61
CA LEU A 65 -2.19 0.38 7.25
C LEU A 65 -2.05 0.57 5.73
N LEU A 66 -2.14 -0.50 4.94
CA LEU A 66 -1.84 -0.47 3.51
C LEU A 66 -2.76 0.50 2.75
N ALA A 67 -4.07 0.45 3.02
CA ALA A 67 -5.03 1.29 2.33
C ALA A 67 -4.75 2.79 2.54
N ALA A 68 -4.35 3.19 3.75
CA ALA A 68 -3.95 4.57 4.02
C ALA A 68 -2.64 4.91 3.30
N LYS A 69 -1.66 4.00 3.32
CA LYS A 69 -0.35 4.19 2.66
C LYS A 69 -0.44 4.32 1.13
N GLN A 70 -1.46 3.72 0.50
CA GLN A 70 -1.73 3.87 -0.94
C GLN A 70 -2.29 5.24 -1.32
N ARG A 71 -2.95 5.94 -0.40
CA ARG A 71 -3.58 7.24 -0.69
C ARG A 71 -2.57 8.37 -0.61
N ALA A 72 -2.89 9.48 -1.28
CA ALA A 72 -2.23 10.75 -0.96
C ALA A 72 -2.57 11.12 0.49
N THR A 73 -1.54 11.46 1.25
CA THR A 73 -1.60 11.76 2.68
C THR A 73 -0.86 13.08 2.90
N ASP A 74 -1.21 13.83 3.96
CA ASP A 74 -0.57 15.12 4.27
C ASP A 74 0.90 14.91 4.64
N GLY A 75 1.80 15.75 4.12
CA GLY A 75 3.24 15.62 4.36
C GLY A 75 3.68 15.72 5.83
N ASN A 76 2.84 16.31 6.69
CA ASN A 76 3.08 16.46 8.12
C ASN A 76 2.42 15.38 8.98
N ASP A 77 1.67 14.45 8.38
CA ASP A 77 1.11 13.30 9.08
C ASP A 77 2.17 12.18 9.16
N TRP A 78 2.30 11.54 10.34
CA TRP A 78 3.16 10.37 10.52
C TRP A 78 2.80 9.24 9.55
N MET A 79 1.53 9.16 9.12
CA MET A 79 1.09 8.21 8.09
C MET A 79 1.80 8.44 6.74
N SER A 80 2.33 9.62 6.46
CA SER A 80 3.13 9.89 5.25
C SER A 80 4.60 9.55 5.44
N THR A 81 5.17 9.85 6.62
CA THR A 81 6.62 9.80 6.86
C THR A 81 7.09 8.45 7.37
N ASP A 82 6.32 7.81 8.25
CA ASP A 82 6.78 6.64 9.00
C ASP A 82 6.58 5.38 8.17
N ALA A 83 7.66 4.84 7.62
CA ALA A 83 7.59 3.74 6.64
C ALA A 83 7.66 2.34 7.25
N GLU A 84 7.97 2.18 8.53
CA GLU A 84 8.31 0.89 9.13
C GLU A 84 7.33 0.45 10.20
N ILE A 85 6.81 -0.77 10.05
CA ILE A 85 5.88 -1.40 11.00
C ILE A 85 6.61 -2.51 11.74
N ALA A 86 6.50 -2.56 13.07
CA ALA A 86 7.12 -3.60 13.87
C ALA A 86 6.54 -4.99 13.58
N CYS A 87 7.38 -6.02 13.66
CA CYS A 87 6.92 -7.39 13.72
C CYS A 87 5.95 -7.57 14.91
N PRO A 88 4.85 -8.33 14.75
CA PRO A 88 3.94 -8.58 15.87
C PRO A 88 4.52 -9.51 16.95
N ASP A 89 5.58 -10.27 16.65
CA ASP A 89 6.33 -11.02 17.65
C ASP A 89 7.31 -10.07 18.37
N PRO A 90 7.14 -9.83 19.68
CA PRO A 90 7.98 -8.89 20.43
C PRO A 90 9.46 -9.32 20.51
N ASN A 91 9.78 -10.59 20.28
CA ASN A 91 11.15 -11.12 20.30
C ASN A 91 11.79 -11.16 18.91
N CYS A 92 11.05 -10.77 17.87
CA CYS A 92 11.55 -10.72 16.52
C CYS A 92 11.91 -9.27 16.17
N PRO A 93 13.21 -8.93 15.97
CA PRO A 93 13.65 -7.56 15.77
C PRO A 93 13.40 -7.03 14.35
N SER A 94 12.70 -7.79 13.51
CA SER A 94 12.39 -7.38 12.15
C SER A 94 11.29 -6.33 12.11
N ARG A 95 11.29 -5.57 11.01
CA ARG A 95 10.27 -4.58 10.67
C ARG A 95 9.81 -4.80 9.23
N LEU A 96 8.68 -4.22 8.89
CA LEU A 96 8.08 -4.25 7.57
C LEU A 96 8.16 -2.83 7.00
N ARG A 97 9.06 -2.61 6.05
CA ARG A 97 9.26 -1.32 5.40
C ARG A 97 8.33 -1.20 4.21
N ILE A 98 7.48 -0.17 4.22
CA ILE A 98 6.55 0.18 3.15
C ILE A 98 7.19 1.25 2.27
N THR A 99 7.29 1.00 0.97
CA THR A 99 7.81 1.95 -0.02
C THR A 99 6.78 2.16 -1.13
N ARG A 100 6.50 3.40 -1.50
CA ARG A 100 5.70 3.73 -2.69
C ARG A 100 6.58 3.54 -3.93
N ILE A 101 6.21 2.62 -4.83
CA ILE A 101 7.04 2.21 -5.98
C ILE A 101 6.45 2.61 -7.34
N GLY A 102 5.26 3.21 -7.35
CA GLY A 102 4.59 3.64 -8.57
C GLY A 102 3.24 4.27 -8.28
N THR A 103 2.54 4.69 -9.33
CA THR A 103 1.16 5.16 -9.24
C THR A 103 0.29 4.48 -10.29
N ARG A 104 -0.99 4.31 -9.96
CA ARG A 104 -2.03 3.80 -10.84
C ARG A 104 -3.25 4.69 -10.79
N VAL A 105 -3.83 4.93 -11.95
CA VAL A 105 -5.10 5.64 -12.08
C VAL A 105 -6.24 4.63 -12.10
N PHE A 106 -7.23 4.86 -11.26
CA PHE A 106 -8.48 4.12 -11.19
C PHE A 106 -9.62 5.02 -11.63
N ARG A 107 -10.65 4.44 -12.24
CA ARG A 107 -11.92 5.13 -12.48
C ARG A 107 -12.93 4.68 -11.45
N HIS A 108 -13.74 5.61 -10.96
CA HIS A 108 -14.80 5.33 -9.99
C HIS A 108 -15.66 4.12 -10.43
N ALA A 109 -16.18 4.17 -11.65
CA ALA A 109 -17.06 3.14 -12.20
C ALA A 109 -16.42 1.74 -12.35
N ASP A 110 -15.09 1.66 -12.40
CA ASP A 110 -14.37 0.38 -12.50
C ASP A 110 -14.18 -0.28 -11.11
N THR A 111 -14.34 0.50 -10.04
CA THR A 111 -14.00 0.10 -8.66
C THR A 111 -15.22 0.00 -7.73
N THR A 112 -16.38 0.44 -8.16
CA THR A 112 -17.61 0.36 -7.36
C THR A 112 -18.87 0.39 -8.21
N ALA A 113 -19.91 -0.29 -7.75
CA ALA A 113 -21.25 -0.24 -8.33
C ALA A 113 -22.04 1.01 -7.89
N VAL A 114 -21.54 1.77 -6.92
CA VAL A 114 -22.19 3.00 -6.43
C VAL A 114 -22.08 4.07 -7.51
N VAL A 115 -23.21 4.67 -7.90
CA VAL A 115 -23.21 5.80 -8.84
C VAL A 115 -22.55 7.01 -8.18
N HIS A 116 -21.68 7.71 -8.90
CA HIS A 116 -21.02 8.89 -8.38
C HIS A 116 -22.07 9.97 -8.01
N PRO A 117 -22.00 10.63 -6.84
CA PRO A 117 -23.03 11.56 -6.39
C PRO A 117 -23.36 12.69 -7.38
N SER A 118 -22.39 13.15 -8.18
CA SER A 118 -22.63 14.17 -9.22
C SER A 118 -23.55 13.71 -10.34
N ASP A 119 -23.66 12.39 -10.55
CA ASP A 119 -24.45 11.80 -11.63
C ASP A 119 -25.87 11.45 -11.17
N LEU A 120 -26.13 11.55 -9.85
CA LEU A 120 -27.48 11.52 -9.30
C LEU A 120 -28.16 12.83 -9.67
N ARG A 121 -29.19 12.77 -10.51
CA ARG A 121 -30.07 13.93 -10.73
C ARG A 121 -30.78 14.25 -9.41
N PRO A 122 -30.97 15.54 -9.07
CA PRO A 122 -31.74 15.92 -7.89
C PRO A 122 -33.18 15.38 -7.94
#